data_AF-A0A377B986-F1
#
_entry.id   AF-A0A377B986-F1
#
_cell.length_a   1.000
_cell.length_b   1.000
_cell.length_c   1.000
_cell.angle_alpha   90.00
_cell.angle_beta   90.00
_cell.angle_gamma   90.00
#
_symmetry.space_group_name_H-M   'P 1'
#
loop_
_entity.id
_entity.type
_entity.pdbx_description
1 polymer ?
#
loop_
_entity_poly.entity_id
_entity_poly.type
_entity_poly.pdbx_seq_one_letter_code
_entity_poly.pdbx_strand_id
1 'polypeptide(L)'
;MLEIDKDMRALMQRIENGVAFEKYYLGAQPIFHCLKSLNDLVRLAKALDVDFPFSAYAAIEHIPVIEVEFVHLAGLESYPGQLTLLDTPGPNESGQPHLQKMLNQQLARASAVLAVLDYTQLEIDLR
;
A
#
# COMPACT_ATOMS: atom_id res chain seq x y z
N MET A 1 17.36 3.37 9.26
CA MET A 1 18.34 2.31 8.96
C MET A 1 17.54 1.07 8.57
N LEU A 2 17.93 0.34 7.53
CA LEU A 2 17.18 -0.87 7.14
C LEU A 2 17.41 -1.94 8.22
N GLU A 3 16.36 -2.36 8.90
CA GLU A 3 16.43 -3.39 9.93
C GLU A 3 16.20 -4.76 9.28
N ILE A 4 17.18 -5.66 9.41
CA ILE A 4 17.11 -7.01 8.84
C ILE A 4 16.43 -7.93 9.85
N ASP A 5 15.12 -7.78 9.96
CA ASP A 5 14.26 -8.64 10.77
C ASP A 5 14.03 -10.02 10.09
N LYS A 6 13.23 -10.87 10.72
CA LYS A 6 12.91 -12.21 10.19
C LYS A 6 12.19 -12.14 8.84
N ASP A 7 11.36 -11.12 8.63
CA ASP A 7 10.54 -10.98 7.43
C ASP A 7 11.38 -10.46 6.25
N MET A 8 12.32 -9.54 6.50
CA MET A 8 13.29 -9.09 5.51
C MET A 8 14.17 -10.25 5.02
N ARG A 9 14.60 -11.15 5.92
CA ARG A 9 15.37 -12.35 5.53
C ARG A 9 14.55 -13.30 4.65
N ALA A 10 13.27 -13.49 4.98
CA ALA A 10 12.37 -14.31 4.18
C ALA A 10 12.16 -13.70 2.78
N LEU A 11 12.04 -12.37 2.67
CA LEU A 11 11.98 -11.67 1.39
C LEU A 11 13.25 -11.87 0.56
N MET A 12 14.42 -11.67 1.16
CA MET A 12 15.70 -11.87 0.45
C MET A 12 15.84 -13.29 -0.08
N GLN A 13 15.51 -14.31 0.72
CA GLN A 13 15.52 -15.70 0.27
C GLN A 13 14.54 -15.95 -0.88
N ARG A 14 13.35 -15.32 -0.88
CA ARG A 14 12.42 -15.43 -2.01
C ARG A 14 12.99 -14.84 -3.28
N ILE A 15 13.66 -13.68 -3.18
CA ILE A 15 14.32 -13.01 -4.32
C ILE A 15 15.44 -13.88 -4.87
N GLU A 16 16.31 -14.41 -4.02
CA GLU A 16 17.42 -15.30 -4.42
C GLU A 16 16.93 -16.57 -5.13
N ASN A 17 15.77 -17.09 -4.71
CA ASN A 17 15.14 -18.26 -5.32
C ASN A 17 14.25 -17.93 -6.53
N GLY A 18 14.15 -16.66 -6.94
CA GLY A 18 13.33 -16.25 -8.09
C GLY A 18 11.82 -16.42 -7.89
N VAL A 19 11.34 -16.41 -6.64
CA VAL A 19 9.93 -16.63 -6.31
C VAL A 19 9.16 -15.31 -6.38
N ALA A 20 8.29 -15.18 -7.38
CA ALA A 20 7.40 -14.04 -7.53
C ALA A 20 6.31 -13.96 -6.44
N PHE A 21 5.62 -12.81 -6.37
CA PHE A 21 4.37 -12.70 -5.60
C PHE A 21 3.24 -13.44 -6.33
N GLU A 22 2.33 -14.02 -5.56
CA GLU A 22 1.10 -14.60 -6.11
C GLU A 22 0.16 -13.49 -6.57
N LYS A 23 -0.76 -13.82 -7.48
CA LYS A 23 -1.76 -12.87 -7.97
C LYS A 23 -2.87 -12.60 -6.95
N TYR A 24 -3.17 -13.56 -6.09
CA TYR A 24 -4.28 -13.52 -5.15
C TYR A 24 -3.85 -14.03 -3.78
N TYR A 25 -4.24 -13.34 -2.73
CA TYR A 25 -4.01 -13.74 -1.34
C TYR A 25 -5.35 -13.75 -0.62
N LEU A 26 -5.66 -14.84 0.09
CA LEU A 26 -6.92 -15.02 0.81
C LEU A 26 -6.71 -15.00 2.31
N GLY A 27 -7.53 -14.22 3.02
CA GLY A 27 -7.47 -14.09 4.47
C GLY A 27 -6.50 -13.01 4.97
N ALA A 28 -6.76 -12.51 6.17
CA ALA A 28 -6.06 -11.34 6.72
C ALA A 28 -4.54 -11.56 6.85
N GLN A 29 -4.10 -12.73 7.32
CA GLN A 29 -2.68 -13.02 7.57
C GLN A 29 -1.88 -13.08 6.26
N PRO A 30 -2.28 -13.85 5.23
CA PRO A 30 -1.59 -13.84 3.94
C PRO A 30 -1.55 -12.46 3.28
N ILE A 31 -2.65 -11.70 3.33
CA ILE A 31 -2.72 -10.33 2.81
C ILE A 31 -1.73 -9.43 3.56
N PHE A 32 -1.73 -9.46 4.89
CA PHE A 32 -0.82 -8.67 5.72
C PHE A 32 0.65 -8.97 5.41
N HIS A 33 1.02 -10.25 5.33
CA HIS A 33 2.39 -10.65 5.03
C HIS A 33 2.81 -10.24 3.60
N CYS A 34 1.90 -10.33 2.63
CA CYS A 34 2.15 -9.84 1.28
C CYS A 34 2.43 -8.34 1.26
N LEU A 35 1.57 -7.52 1.88
CA LEU A 35 1.75 -6.07 1.95
C LEU A 35 3.01 -5.67 2.72
N LYS A 36 3.31 -6.34 3.84
CA LYS A 36 4.58 -6.15 4.56
C LYS A 36 5.77 -6.43 3.63
N SER A 37 5.73 -7.57 2.93
CA SER A 37 6.80 -7.98 2.02
C SER A 37 6.96 -7.04 0.82
N LEU A 38 5.89 -6.42 0.31
CA LEU A 38 5.97 -5.38 -0.74
C LEU A 38 6.63 -4.10 -0.20
N ASN A 39 6.25 -3.66 0.99
CA ASN A 39 6.87 -2.50 1.65
C ASN A 39 8.37 -2.73 1.90
N ASP A 40 8.73 -3.93 2.35
CA ASP A 40 10.11 -4.32 2.57
C ASP A 40 10.92 -4.39 1.27
N LEU A 41 10.30 -4.77 0.14
CA LEU A 41 10.94 -4.75 -1.17
C LEU A 41 11.33 -3.33 -1.60
N VAL A 42 10.45 -2.34 -1.39
CA VAL A 42 10.75 -0.93 -1.68
C VAL A 42 11.88 -0.42 -0.78
N ARG A 43 11.85 -0.77 0.52
CA ARG A 43 12.92 -0.42 1.47
C ARG A 43 14.26 -1.04 1.06
N LEU A 44 14.25 -2.30 0.64
CA LEU A 44 15.43 -3.02 0.20
C LEU A 44 16.02 -2.41 -1.07
N ALA A 45 15.18 -2.12 -2.08
CA ALA A 45 15.63 -1.44 -3.31
C ALA A 45 16.33 -0.11 -2.99
N LYS A 46 15.73 0.70 -2.11
CA LYS A 46 16.34 1.96 -1.63
C LYS A 46 17.67 1.75 -0.92
N ALA A 47 17.80 0.70 -0.10
CA ALA A 47 19.04 0.43 0.64
C ALA A 47 20.17 -0.13 -0.25
N LEU A 48 19.80 -0.80 -1.35
CA LEU A 48 20.72 -1.32 -2.36
C LEU A 48 21.05 -0.29 -3.45
N ASP A 49 20.49 0.91 -3.39
CA ASP A 49 20.59 1.96 -4.42
C ASP A 49 20.15 1.48 -5.81
N VAL A 50 19.09 0.66 -5.84
CA VAL A 50 18.45 0.16 -7.07
C VAL A 50 17.14 0.91 -7.28
N ASP A 51 16.94 1.43 -8.49
CA ASP A 51 15.69 2.08 -8.87
C ASP A 51 14.52 1.10 -8.78
N PHE A 52 13.55 1.43 -7.92
CA PHE A 52 12.28 0.71 -7.87
C PHE A 52 11.38 1.19 -9.02
N PRO A 53 10.75 0.30 -9.81
CA PRO A 53 10.03 0.67 -11.02
C PRO A 53 8.62 1.24 -10.72
N PHE A 54 8.54 2.33 -9.97
CA PHE A 54 7.27 2.98 -9.60
C PHE A 54 6.41 3.36 -10.81
N SER A 55 7.04 3.70 -11.95
CA SER A 55 6.32 4.02 -13.19
C SER A 55 5.50 2.85 -13.73
N ALA A 56 5.92 1.60 -13.48
CA ALA A 56 5.17 0.42 -13.88
C ALA A 56 3.88 0.23 -13.05
N TYR A 57 3.78 0.89 -11.90
CA TYR A 57 2.66 0.82 -10.97
C TYR A 57 1.89 2.14 -10.87
N ALA A 58 2.12 3.08 -11.80
CA ALA A 58 1.49 4.40 -11.77
C ALA A 58 0.00 4.37 -12.16
N ALA A 59 -0.47 3.29 -12.80
CA ALA A 59 -1.89 3.11 -13.10
C ALA A 59 -2.58 2.39 -11.94
N ILE A 60 -3.80 2.82 -11.62
CA ILE A 60 -4.59 2.28 -10.50
C ILE A 60 -4.87 0.76 -10.65
N GLU A 61 -4.91 0.28 -11.89
CA GLU A 61 -5.10 -1.12 -12.27
C GLU A 61 -3.93 -2.03 -11.87
N HIS A 62 -2.78 -1.44 -11.52
CA HIS A 62 -1.58 -2.16 -11.10
C HIS A 62 -1.35 -2.14 -9.59
N ILE A 63 -2.23 -1.47 -8.84
CA ILE A 63 -2.16 -1.39 -7.38
C ILE A 63 -2.87 -2.62 -6.78
N PRO A 64 -2.32 -3.25 -5.73
CA PRO A 64 -3.00 -4.32 -5.01
C PRO A 64 -4.38 -3.87 -4.51
N VAL A 65 -5.41 -4.68 -4.79
CA VAL A 65 -6.79 -4.43 -4.31
C VAL A 65 -7.11 -5.45 -3.22
N ILE A 66 -7.66 -4.98 -2.11
CA ILE A 66 -8.25 -5.83 -1.09
C ILE A 66 -9.77 -5.83 -1.29
N GLU A 67 -10.32 -6.99 -1.60
CA GLU A 67 -11.76 -7.20 -1.69
C GLU A 67 -12.27 -7.83 -0.40
N VAL A 68 -13.33 -7.24 0.16
CA VAL A 68 -14.00 -7.75 1.35
C VAL A 68 -15.49 -7.85 1.09
N GLU A 69 -16.08 -8.97 1.51
CA GLU A 69 -17.52 -9.12 1.53
C GLU A 69 -18.05 -8.70 2.91
N PHE A 70 -19.03 -7.80 2.93
CA PHE A 70 -19.71 -7.46 4.16
C PHE A 70 -20.59 -8.65 4.56
N VAL A 71 -20.29 -9.27 5.71
CA VAL A 71 -21.01 -10.45 6.23
C VAL A 71 -22.54 -10.25 6.26
N HIS A 72 -23.00 -9.03 6.55
CA HIS A 72 -24.42 -8.68 6.59
C HIS A 72 -25.09 -8.56 5.22
N LEU A 73 -24.30 -8.51 4.14
CA LEU A 73 -24.76 -8.43 2.75
C LEU A 73 -24.53 -9.75 1.99
N ALA A 74 -23.95 -10.76 2.65
CA ALA A 74 -23.65 -12.04 2.03
C ALA A 74 -24.94 -12.75 1.59
N GLY A 75 -24.99 -13.17 0.33
CA GLY A 75 -26.14 -13.89 -0.25
C GLY A 75 -27.29 -13.02 -0.78
N LEU A 76 -27.14 -11.69 -0.81
CA LEU A 76 -28.10 -10.82 -1.52
C LEU A 76 -27.82 -10.84 -3.03
N GLU A 77 -28.85 -11.07 -3.85
CA GLU A 77 -28.72 -11.13 -5.31
C GLU A 77 -28.44 -9.77 -5.98
N SER A 78 -28.61 -8.66 -5.25
CA SER A 78 -28.44 -7.30 -5.75
C SER A 78 -27.48 -6.50 -4.88
N TYR A 79 -26.36 -6.09 -5.47
CA TYR A 79 -25.37 -5.23 -4.84
C TYR A 79 -25.75 -3.76 -5.09
N PRO A 80 -26.04 -2.97 -4.06
CA PRO A 80 -26.48 -1.57 -4.22
C PRO A 80 -25.37 -0.64 -4.73
N GLY A 81 -24.12 -1.10 -4.75
CA GLY A 81 -22.96 -0.37 -5.25
C GLY A 81 -21.64 -0.93 -4.72
N GLN A 82 -20.53 -0.34 -5.17
CA GLN A 82 -19.18 -0.64 -4.71
C GLN A 82 -18.66 0.54 -3.88
N LEU A 83 -18.17 0.25 -2.67
CA LEU A 83 -17.42 1.22 -1.87
C LEU A 83 -15.93 0.88 -1.98
N THR A 84 -15.14 1.77 -2.58
CA THR A 84 -13.70 1.63 -2.66
C THR A 84 -13.05 2.61 -1.69
N LEU A 85 -12.29 2.09 -0.73
CA LEU A 85 -11.42 2.89 0.12
C LEU A 85 -10.02 2.88 -0.48
N LEU A 86 -9.43 4.06 -0.60
CA LEU A 86 -8.13 4.26 -1.21
C LEU A 86 -7.18 4.83 -0.17
N ASP A 87 -6.19 4.04 0.20
CA ASP A 87 -5.17 4.47 1.14
C ASP A 87 -4.13 5.32 0.39
N THR A 88 -4.07 6.61 0.74
CA THR A 88 -3.19 7.57 0.09
C THR A 88 -1.96 7.84 0.95
N PRO A 89 -0.78 8.05 0.36
CA PRO A 89 0.43 8.38 1.11
C PRO A 89 0.22 9.63 1.99
N GLY A 90 0.76 9.60 3.20
CA GLY A 90 0.60 10.64 4.19
C GLY A 90 1.68 11.74 4.12
N PRO A 91 1.66 12.68 5.08
CA PRO A 91 2.64 13.75 5.16
C PRO A 91 4.09 13.25 5.36
N ASN A 92 4.26 12.09 5.99
CA ASN A 92 5.57 11.45 6.23
C ASN A 92 6.25 10.99 4.93
N GLU A 93 5.48 10.86 3.84
CA GLU A 93 5.94 10.48 2.51
C GLU A 93 6.17 11.68 1.56
N SER A 94 6.01 12.92 2.05
CA SER A 94 6.06 14.18 1.27
C SER A 94 7.32 14.43 0.44
N GLY A 95 8.44 13.76 0.76
CA GLY A 95 9.69 13.85 0.00
C GLY A 95 9.73 13.07 -1.32
N GLN A 96 8.61 12.47 -1.75
CA GLN A 96 8.53 11.60 -2.92
C GLN A 96 7.65 12.20 -4.03
N PRO A 97 8.22 12.89 -5.04
CA PRO A 97 7.45 13.61 -6.06
C PRO A 97 6.49 12.71 -6.86
N HIS A 98 6.82 11.43 -7.01
CA HIS A 98 5.98 10.46 -7.70
C HIS A 98 4.68 10.16 -6.93
N LEU A 99 4.71 10.20 -5.59
CA LEU A 99 3.53 10.00 -4.74
C LEU A 99 2.56 11.19 -4.80
N GLN A 100 3.07 12.42 -4.96
CA GLN A 100 2.23 13.62 -5.13
C GLN A 100 1.37 13.53 -6.40
N LYS A 101 1.95 13.07 -7.51
CA LYS A 101 1.22 12.87 -8.77
C LYS A 101 0.12 11.82 -8.60
N MET A 102 0.42 10.72 -7.91
CA MET A 102 -0.56 9.67 -7.58
C MET A 102 -1.69 10.25 -6.73
N LEU A 103 -1.38 10.92 -5.62
CA LEU A 103 -2.36 11.53 -4.71
C LEU A 103 -3.32 12.47 -5.45
N ASN A 104 -2.82 13.34 -6.33
CA ASN A 104 -3.68 14.25 -7.11
C ASN A 104 -4.68 13.50 -8.02
N GLN A 105 -4.25 12.42 -8.66
CA GLN A 105 -5.14 11.59 -9.49
C GLN A 105 -6.19 10.87 -8.65
N GLN A 106 -5.80 10.43 -7.45
CA GLN A 106 -6.67 9.76 -6.49
C GLN A 106 -7.75 10.73 -5.97
N LEU A 107 -7.37 11.93 -5.54
CA LEU A 107 -8.31 12.97 -5.08
C LEU A 107 -9.29 13.40 -6.17
N ALA A 108 -8.83 13.55 -7.42
CA ALA A 108 -9.69 13.96 -8.54
C ALA A 108 -10.80 12.95 -8.89
N ARG A 109 -10.65 11.68 -8.48
CA ARG A 109 -11.61 10.59 -8.75
C ARG A 109 -12.48 10.24 -7.53
N ALA A 110 -12.17 10.82 -6.37
CA ALA A 110 -12.86 10.50 -5.13
C ALA A 110 -14.23 11.21 -5.04
N SER A 111 -15.27 10.47 -4.70
CA SER A 111 -16.60 11.04 -4.39
C SER A 111 -16.64 11.71 -3.01
N ALA A 112 -15.77 11.28 -2.11
CA ALA A 112 -15.61 11.83 -0.75
C ALA A 112 -14.17 11.61 -0.29
N VAL A 113 -13.69 12.48 0.61
CA VAL A 113 -12.34 12.39 1.21
C VAL A 113 -12.49 12.27 2.73
N LEU A 114 -11.88 11.24 3.30
CA LEU A 114 -11.77 11.05 4.75
C LEU A 114 -10.35 11.41 5.19
N ALA A 115 -10.20 12.50 5.94
CA ALA A 115 -8.93 12.87 6.54
C ALA A 115 -8.83 12.28 7.95
N VAL A 116 -7.81 11.46 8.20
CA VAL A 116 -7.47 10.94 9.54
C VAL A 116 -6.29 11.75 10.07
N LEU A 117 -6.50 12.40 11.22
CA LEU A 117 -5.50 13.27 11.84
C LEU A 117 -5.00 12.66 13.14
N ASP A 118 -3.68 12.51 13.26
CA ASP A 118 -3.03 12.19 14.52
C ASP A 118 -2.73 13.49 15.28
N TYR A 119 -3.53 13.79 16.31
CA TYR A 119 -3.39 14.99 17.12
C TYR A 119 -2.13 15.00 17.99
N THR A 120 -1.47 13.86 18.16
CA THR A 120 -0.21 13.77 18.92
C THR A 120 1.00 14.25 18.12
N GLN A 121 0.89 14.27 16.78
CA GLN A 121 1.94 14.75 15.87
C GLN A 121 1.81 16.23 15.51
N LEU A 122 0.73 16.89 15.95
CA LEU A 122 0.46 18.32 15.69
C LEU A 122 1.29 19.28 16.56
N GLU A 123 1.92 18.79 17.64
CA GLU A 123 2.85 19.58 18.43
C GLU A 123 4.27 19.44 17.87
N ILE A 124 4.65 20.24 16.87
CA ILE A 124 5.95 20.91 16.65
C ILE A 124 5.74 21.76 15.38
N ASP A 125 5.17 22.96 15.51
CA ASP A 125 5.38 24.07 14.55
C ASP A 125 4.93 25.43 15.15
N LEU A 126 5.06 25.56 16.48
CA LEU A 126 4.92 26.82 17.20
C LEU A 126 6.20 27.11 17.98
N ARG A 127 7.33 27.28 17.29
CA ARG A 127 8.51 28.01 17.79
C ARG A 127 9.21 28.77 16.67
#